data_AF-Q6X812-F1
#
_entry.id   AF-Q6X812-F1
#
_cell.length_a   1.000
_cell.length_b   1.000
_cell.length_c   1.000
_cell.angle_alpha   90.00
_cell.angle_beta   90.00
_cell.angle_gamma   90.00
#
_symmetry.space_group_name_H-M   'P 1'
#
loop_
_entity.id
_entity.type
_entity.pdbx_description
1 polymer ?
#
loop_
_entity_poly.entity_id
_entity_poly.type
_entity_poly.pdbx_seq_one_letter_code
_entity_poly.pdbx_strand_id
1 'polypeptide(L)'
;MVGGMLLHCKSLRRFEQSGGWIKALLEEAENERMHLMTFMEVAKPKWYERALVFAVQGVFFNAYFVTYILSPKLAHRIVGYLEEEAIHSYTEFLKELDNGNIENVPAPAIAIDYWRLPKDSTLRDVVLVVRADEA
;
A
#
# COMPACT_ATOMS: atom_id res chain seq x y z
N MET A 1 -2.78 3.26 -8.32
CA MET A 1 -3.73 4.35 -8.69
C MET A 1 -3.42 5.00 -10.05
N VAL A 2 -2.32 5.77 -10.19
CA VAL A 2 -2.01 6.56 -11.41
C VAL A 2 -1.96 5.72 -12.69
N GLY A 3 -1.34 4.54 -12.64
CA GLY A 3 -1.30 3.62 -13.78
C GLY A 3 -2.69 3.17 -14.22
N GLY A 4 -3.56 2.79 -13.26
CA GLY A 4 -4.96 2.44 -13.53
C GLY A 4 -5.74 3.58 -14.18
N MET A 5 -5.59 4.81 -13.66
CA MET A 5 -6.22 6.01 -14.24
C MET A 5 -5.75 6.27 -15.68
N LEU A 6 -4.44 6.23 -15.94
CA LEU A 6 -3.88 6.49 -17.27
C LEU A 6 -4.28 5.41 -18.29
N LEU A 7 -4.29 4.14 -17.88
CA LEU A 7 -4.77 3.04 -18.70
C LEU A 7 -6.27 3.13 -18.97
N HIS A 8 -7.07 3.55 -17.99
CA HIS A 8 -8.50 3.80 -18.16
C HIS A 8 -8.76 4.87 -19.22
N CYS A 9 -8.14 6.04 -19.09
CA CYS A 9 -8.25 7.11 -20.08
C CYS A 9 -7.73 6.68 -21.47
N LYS A 10 -6.72 5.81 -21.53
CA LYS A 10 -6.20 5.24 -22.79
C LYS A 10 -7.19 4.28 -23.43
N SER A 11 -7.81 3.39 -22.65
CA SER A 11 -8.82 2.45 -23.11
C SER A 11 -10.01 3.20 -23.71
N LEU A 12 -10.51 4.23 -23.01
CA LEU A 12 -11.62 5.05 -23.49
C LEU A 12 -11.30 5.75 -24.82
N ARG A 13 -10.16 6.47 -24.91
CA ARG A 13 -9.84 7.26 -26.12
C ARG A 13 -9.48 6.42 -27.34
N ARG A 14 -9.08 5.16 -27.13
CA ARG A 14 -8.71 4.22 -28.21
C ARG A 14 -9.79 3.18 -28.50
N PHE A 15 -10.83 3.10 -27.67
CA PHE A 15 -11.84 2.04 -27.71
C PHE A 15 -11.22 0.63 -27.67
N GLU A 16 -10.17 0.45 -26.84
CA GLU A 16 -9.41 -0.79 -26.71
C GLU A 16 -9.56 -1.41 -25.31
N GLN A 17 -9.59 -2.74 -25.23
CA GLN A 17 -9.58 -3.47 -23.95
C GLN A 17 -8.21 -3.37 -23.25
N SER A 18 -8.22 -3.26 -21.92
CA SER A 18 -7.00 -3.15 -21.11
C SER A 18 -6.52 -4.47 -20.52
N GLY A 19 -7.11 -5.62 -20.88
CA GLY A 19 -6.69 -6.94 -20.41
C GLY A 19 -6.68 -7.13 -18.88
N GLY A 20 -7.58 -6.45 -18.15
CA GLY A 20 -7.67 -6.55 -16.68
C GLY A 20 -6.76 -5.61 -15.89
N TRP A 21 -5.76 -5.00 -16.52
CA TRP A 21 -4.75 -4.16 -15.83
C TRP A 21 -5.32 -2.99 -15.03
N ILE A 22 -6.39 -2.35 -15.52
CA ILE A 22 -7.02 -1.24 -14.79
C ILE A 22 -7.52 -1.72 -13.42
N LYS A 23 -8.20 -2.86 -13.39
CA LYS A 23 -8.77 -3.41 -12.15
C LYS A 23 -7.65 -3.75 -11.16
N ALA A 24 -6.63 -4.49 -11.61
CA ALA A 24 -5.49 -4.85 -10.77
C ALA A 24 -4.82 -3.62 -10.13
N LEU A 25 -4.52 -2.58 -10.90
CA LEU A 25 -3.83 -1.38 -10.39
C LEU A 25 -4.69 -0.46 -9.50
N LEU A 26 -6.01 -0.64 -9.53
CA LEU A 26 -6.94 0.05 -8.63
C LEU A 26 -7.19 -0.76 -7.37
N GLU A 27 -7.22 -2.10 -7.47
CA GLU A 27 -7.26 -2.99 -6.31
C GLU A 27 -5.97 -2.90 -5.48
N GLU A 28 -4.80 -2.84 -6.13
CA GLU A 28 -3.51 -2.55 -5.47
C GLU A 28 -3.55 -1.22 -4.71
N ALA A 29 -4.07 -0.16 -5.36
CA ALA A 29 -4.19 1.15 -4.72
C ALA A 29 -5.12 1.16 -3.50
N GLU A 30 -6.17 0.34 -3.55
CA GLU A 30 -7.10 0.18 -2.44
C GLU A 30 -6.48 -0.66 -1.33
N ASN A 31 -5.73 -1.72 -1.68
CA ASN A 31 -5.01 -2.56 -0.73
C ASN A 31 -4.02 -1.72 0.11
N GLU A 32 -3.20 -0.91 -0.54
CA GLU A 32 -2.28 0.03 0.09
C GLU A 32 -2.98 1.06 0.99
N ARG A 33 -4.15 1.55 0.55
CA ARG A 33 -4.98 2.43 1.36
C ARG A 33 -5.48 1.71 2.62
N MET A 34 -5.82 0.43 2.51
CA MET A 34 -6.28 -0.39 3.63
C MET A 34 -5.15 -0.70 4.62
N HIS A 35 -3.90 -0.81 4.18
CA HIS A 35 -2.74 -0.86 5.09
C HIS A 35 -2.67 0.41 5.93
N LEU A 36 -2.71 1.59 5.29
CA LEU A 36 -2.70 2.88 5.99
C LEU A 36 -3.84 2.96 7.02
N MET A 37 -5.08 2.69 6.60
CA MET A 37 -6.23 2.79 7.50
C MET A 37 -6.13 1.84 8.69
N THR A 38 -5.54 0.65 8.49
CA THR A 38 -5.29 -0.31 9.56
C THR A 38 -4.29 0.23 10.58
N PHE A 39 -3.16 0.78 10.13
CA PHE A 39 -2.16 1.32 11.04
C PHE A 39 -2.59 2.62 11.73
N MET A 40 -3.54 3.37 11.18
CA MET A 40 -4.13 4.54 11.84
C MET A 40 -4.99 4.19 13.07
N GLU A 41 -5.50 2.97 13.16
CA GLU A 41 -6.18 2.47 14.37
C GLU A 41 -5.19 2.12 15.49
N VAL A 42 -3.93 1.85 15.13
CA VAL A 42 -2.86 1.52 16.08
C VAL A 42 -2.08 2.79 16.50
N ALA A 43 -1.78 3.66 15.54
CA ALA A 43 -0.98 4.86 15.74
C ALA A 43 -1.74 6.11 15.30
N LYS A 44 -1.86 7.09 16.21
CA LYS A 44 -2.51 8.38 15.91
C LYS A 44 -1.48 9.39 15.41
N PRO A 45 -1.56 9.83 14.14
CA PRO A 45 -0.58 10.73 13.58
C PRO A 45 -0.73 12.13 14.16
N LYS A 46 0.40 12.78 14.41
CA LYS A 46 0.46 14.18 14.83
C LYS A 46 0.29 15.09 13.62
N TRP A 47 0.04 16.38 13.88
CA TRP A 47 -0.23 17.35 12.82
C TRP A 47 0.94 17.50 11.82
N TYR A 48 2.19 17.36 12.28
CA TYR A 48 3.36 17.49 11.42
C TYR A 48 3.56 16.26 10.51
N GLU A 49 3.21 15.07 10.97
CA GLU A 49 3.19 13.85 10.13
C GLU A 49 2.14 13.98 9.03
N ARG A 50 0.96 14.53 9.35
CA ARG A 50 -0.08 14.83 8.35
C ARG A 50 0.38 15.87 7.33
N ALA A 51 1.08 16.92 7.78
CA ALA A 51 1.66 17.92 6.89
C ALA A 51 2.74 17.31 5.97
N LEU A 52 3.57 16.41 6.51
CA LEU A 52 4.56 15.67 5.73
C LEU A 52 3.90 14.80 4.65
N VAL A 53 2.85 14.04 5.00
CA VAL A 53 2.09 13.23 4.04
C VAL A 53 1.53 14.12 2.92
N PHE A 54 0.94 15.28 3.25
CA PHE A 54 0.43 16.20 2.25
C PHE A 54 1.52 16.70 1.29
N ALA A 55 2.68 17.07 1.82
CA ALA A 55 3.82 17.53 1.02
C ALA A 55 4.38 16.41 0.11
N VAL A 56 4.62 15.22 0.67
CA VAL A 56 5.14 14.07 -0.08
C VAL A 56 4.14 13.62 -1.13
N GLN A 57 2.84 13.57 -0.81
CA GLN A 57 1.80 13.25 -1.79
C GLN A 57 1.81 14.26 -2.95
N GLY A 58 1.92 15.56 -2.65
CA GLY A 58 2.00 16.61 -3.67
C GLY A 58 3.18 16.42 -4.63
N VAL A 59 4.36 16.05 -4.12
CA VAL A 59 5.55 15.85 -4.96
C VAL A 59 5.50 14.50 -5.66
N PHE A 60 5.32 13.41 -4.92
CA PHE A 60 5.41 12.04 -5.42
C PHE A 60 4.32 11.73 -6.44
N PHE A 61 3.07 12.17 -6.21
CA PHE A 61 1.98 11.95 -7.17
C PHE A 61 2.31 12.56 -8.54
N ASN A 62 2.78 13.81 -8.56
CA ASN A 62 3.12 14.51 -9.81
C ASN A 62 4.36 13.91 -10.48
N ALA A 63 5.41 13.60 -9.72
CA ALA A 63 6.60 12.97 -10.25
C ALA A 63 6.30 11.58 -10.84
N TYR A 64 5.54 10.74 -10.12
CA TYR A 64 5.15 9.42 -10.57
C TYR A 64 4.22 9.49 -11.80
N PHE A 65 3.30 10.45 -11.84
CA PHE A 65 2.45 10.72 -13.01
C PHE A 65 3.26 11.03 -14.27
N VAL A 66 4.23 11.95 -14.17
CA VAL A 66 5.12 12.28 -15.31
C VAL A 66 5.95 11.06 -15.71
N THR A 67 6.54 10.34 -14.75
CA THR A 67 7.30 9.12 -15.01
C THR A 67 6.46 8.07 -15.73
N TYR A 68 5.21 7.85 -15.33
CA TYR A 68 4.32 6.86 -15.96
C TYR A 68 3.96 7.25 -17.39
N ILE A 69 3.77 8.55 -17.68
CA ILE A 69 3.56 9.03 -19.06
C ILE A 69 4.79 8.77 -19.92
N LEU A 70 5.99 9.05 -19.40
CA LEU A 70 7.25 8.90 -20.14
C LEU A 70 7.65 7.44 -20.33
N SER A 71 7.51 6.62 -19.28
CA SER A 71 7.89 5.21 -19.28
C SER A 71 7.12 4.42 -18.22
N PRO A 72 6.02 3.74 -18.60
CA PRO A 72 5.30 2.83 -17.70
C PRO A 72 6.20 1.71 -17.17
N LYS A 73 7.16 1.22 -17.98
CA LYS A 73 8.11 0.19 -17.57
C LYS A 73 8.98 0.64 -16.40
N LEU A 74 9.46 1.89 -16.44
CA LEU A 74 10.24 2.46 -15.35
C LEU A 74 9.36 2.65 -14.11
N ALA A 75 8.16 3.19 -14.27
CA ALA A 75 7.23 3.40 -13.15
C ALA A 75 6.88 2.10 -12.41
N HIS A 76 6.61 1.02 -13.16
CA HIS A 76 6.38 -0.31 -12.57
C HIS A 76 7.63 -0.90 -11.91
N ARG A 77 8.83 -0.65 -12.46
CA ARG A 77 10.08 -1.10 -11.84
C ARG A 77 10.39 -0.37 -10.55
N ILE A 78 10.11 0.93 -10.48
CA ILE A 78 10.25 1.72 -9.25
C ILE A 78 9.36 1.15 -8.15
N VAL A 79 8.07 0.90 -8.44
CA VAL A 79 7.15 0.29 -7.48
C VAL A 79 7.64 -1.08 -7.05
N GLY A 80 8.06 -1.95 -7.98
CA GLY A 80 8.62 -3.25 -7.63
C GLY A 80 9.79 -3.18 -6.64
N TYR A 81 10.69 -2.19 -6.76
CA TYR A 81 11.75 -1.98 -5.77
C TYR A 81 11.25 -1.41 -4.44
N LEU A 82 10.19 -0.61 -4.44
CA LEU A 82 9.55 -0.16 -3.20
C LEU A 82 8.93 -1.34 -2.45
N GLU A 83 8.30 -2.28 -3.16
CA GLU A 83 7.74 -3.48 -2.53
C GLU A 83 8.82 -4.41 -1.98
N GLU A 84 9.94 -4.58 -2.70
CA GLU A 84 11.09 -5.33 -2.17
C GLU A 84 11.58 -4.76 -0.82
N GLU A 85 11.66 -3.43 -0.70
CA GLU A 85 12.00 -2.74 0.55
C GLU A 85 10.87 -2.82 1.61
N ALA A 86 9.60 -2.85 1.19
CA ALA A 86 8.46 -3.05 2.08
C ALA A 86 8.49 -4.43 2.73
N ILE A 87 8.74 -5.50 1.95
CA ILE A 87 8.89 -6.88 2.46
C ILE A 87 10.01 -6.95 3.49
N HIS A 88 11.15 -6.32 3.21
CA HIS A 88 12.27 -6.24 4.14
C HIS A 88 11.84 -5.52 5.44
N SER A 89 11.21 -4.35 5.31
CA SER A 89 10.77 -3.54 6.46
C SER A 89 9.75 -4.25 7.35
N TYR A 90 8.74 -4.92 6.78
CA TYR A 90 7.78 -5.70 7.56
C TYR A 90 8.41 -6.95 8.17
N THR A 91 9.43 -7.53 7.53
CA THR A 91 10.19 -8.63 8.14
C THR A 91 10.96 -8.17 9.37
N GLU A 92 11.58 -6.99 9.34
CA GLU A 92 12.20 -6.40 10.53
C GLU A 92 11.14 -6.04 11.61
N PHE A 93 9.98 -5.49 11.21
CA PHE A 93 8.88 -5.25 12.14
C PHE A 93 8.50 -6.54 12.89
N LEU A 94 8.31 -7.65 12.18
CA LEU A 94 7.97 -8.94 12.80
C LEU A 94 9.03 -9.40 13.79
N LYS A 95 10.32 -9.18 13.51
CA LYS A 95 11.40 -9.49 14.47
C LYS A 95 11.29 -8.64 15.73
N GLU A 96 10.99 -7.35 15.60
CA GLU A 96 10.81 -6.45 16.75
C GLU A 96 9.59 -6.84 17.61
N LEU A 97 8.51 -7.32 16.99
CA LEU A 97 7.37 -7.92 17.70
C LEU A 97 7.76 -9.22 18.42
N ASP A 98 8.47 -10.12 17.73
CA ASP A 98 8.89 -11.42 18.27
C ASP A 98 9.90 -11.28 19.42
N ASN A 99 10.73 -10.23 19.38
CA ASN A 99 11.65 -9.88 20.46
C ASN A 99 10.99 -9.17 21.64
N GLY A 100 9.71 -8.75 21.51
CA GLY A 100 8.97 -8.02 22.53
C GLY A 100 9.34 -6.54 22.65
N ASN A 101 10.07 -5.98 21.67
CA ASN A 101 10.39 -4.55 21.61
C ASN A 101 9.18 -3.70 21.20
N ILE A 102 8.25 -4.30 20.45
CA ILE A 102 6.95 -3.73 20.12
C ILE A 102 5.85 -4.57 20.79
N GLU A 103 4.89 -3.91 21.43
CA GLU A 103 3.77 -4.59 22.07
C GLU A 103 2.84 -5.22 21.02
N ASN A 104 2.59 -6.53 21.14
CA ASN A 104 1.69 -7.25 20.25
C ASN A 104 0.22 -7.11 20.69
N VAL A 105 -0.38 -5.97 20.35
CA VAL A 105 -1.78 -5.64 20.68
C VAL A 105 -2.80 -6.43 19.84
N PRO A 106 -4.09 -6.51 20.24
CA PRO A 106 -5.13 -7.10 19.40
C PRO A 106 -5.26 -6.42 18.04
N ALA A 107 -5.57 -7.19 17.00
CA ALA A 107 -5.75 -6.67 15.65
C ALA A 107 -6.93 -5.67 15.57
N PRO A 108 -6.77 -4.55 14.85
CA PRO A 108 -7.89 -3.64 14.58
C PRO A 108 -9.05 -4.33 13.85
N ALA A 109 -10.29 -3.95 14.16
CA ALA A 109 -11.48 -4.53 13.54
C ALA A 109 -11.49 -4.39 12.00
N ILE A 110 -11.01 -3.26 11.49
CA ILE A 110 -10.87 -3.02 10.05
C ILE A 110 -9.97 -4.06 9.37
N ALA A 111 -8.89 -4.49 10.03
CA ALA A 111 -7.98 -5.50 9.50
C ALA A 111 -8.61 -6.89 9.53
N ILE A 112 -9.29 -7.22 10.64
CA ILE A 112 -10.04 -8.47 10.79
C ILE A 112 -11.07 -8.61 9.67
N ASP A 113 -11.83 -7.56 9.39
CA ASP A 113 -12.88 -7.58 8.37
C ASP A 113 -12.30 -7.65 6.94
N TYR A 114 -11.24 -6.88 6.66
CA TYR A 114 -10.64 -6.79 5.34
C TYR A 114 -9.88 -8.06 4.95
N TRP A 115 -8.96 -8.54 5.79
CA TRP A 115 -8.19 -9.78 5.55
C TRP A 115 -8.90 -11.04 6.04
N ARG A 116 -10.10 -10.93 6.60
CA ARG A 116 -10.89 -12.04 7.15
C ARG A 116 -10.14 -12.86 8.20
N LEU A 117 -9.44 -12.16 9.09
CA LEU A 117 -8.66 -12.78 10.16
C LEU A 117 -9.57 -13.38 11.25
N PRO A 118 -9.06 -14.35 12.03
CA PRO A 118 -9.68 -14.75 13.30
C PRO A 118 -9.91 -13.55 14.24
N LYS A 119 -10.95 -13.63 15.07
CA LYS A 119 -11.33 -12.53 15.98
C LYS A 119 -10.31 -12.27 17.09
N ASP A 120 -9.49 -13.27 17.39
CA ASP A 120 -8.42 -13.26 18.38
C ASP A 120 -7.04 -12.94 17.76
N SER A 121 -7.00 -12.56 16.48
CA SER A 121 -5.77 -12.14 15.81
C SER A 121 -5.12 -10.92 16.46
N THR A 122 -3.81 -10.86 16.32
CA THR A 122 -2.93 -9.86 16.92
C THR A 122 -2.30 -8.96 15.85
N LEU A 123 -1.64 -7.88 16.28
CA LEU A 123 -0.90 -6.99 15.39
C LEU A 123 0.14 -7.76 14.56
N ARG A 124 0.78 -8.77 15.13
CA ARG A 124 1.69 -9.66 14.41
C ARG A 124 1.02 -10.38 13.23
N ASP A 125 -0.20 -10.87 13.41
CA ASP A 125 -0.94 -11.55 12.34
C ASP A 125 -1.31 -10.57 11.22
N VAL A 126 -1.64 -9.33 11.58
CA VAL A 126 -1.87 -8.24 10.62
C VAL A 126 -0.60 -7.95 9.82
N VAL A 127 0.55 -7.79 10.47
CA VAL A 127 1.82 -7.51 9.78
C VAL A 127 2.21 -8.67 8.84
N LEU A 128 1.89 -9.91 9.19
CA LEU A 128 2.14 -11.07 8.32
C LEU A 128 1.33 -11.01 7.02
N VAL A 129 0.04 -10.68 7.08
CA VAL A 129 -0.80 -10.60 5.88
C VAL A 129 -0.51 -9.35 5.05
N VAL A 130 -0.19 -8.23 5.70
CA VAL A 130 0.27 -7.01 5.02
C VAL A 130 1.55 -7.29 4.23
N ARG A 131 2.56 -7.92 4.85
CA ARG A 131 3.79 -8.31 4.14
C ARG A 131 3.51 -9.25 2.96
N ALA A 132 2.50 -10.10 3.06
CA ALA A 132 2.14 -11.01 1.98
C ALA A 132 1.46 -10.30 0.80
N ASP A 133 0.81 -9.15 1.04
CA ASP A 133 0.26 -8.32 -0.04
C ASP A 133 1.37 -7.66 -0.87
N GLU A 134 2.53 -7.35 -0.25
CA GLU A 134 3.67 -6.70 -0.92
C GLU A 134 4.53 -7.68 -1.77
N ALA A 135 4.29 -8.98 -1.70
CA ALA A 135 5.13 -10.02 -2.30
C ALA A 135 4.53 -10.62 -3.59
#